data_AF-A0A1G1CP59-F1
#
_entry.id   AF-A0A1G1CP59-F1
#
_cell.length_a   1.000
_cell.length_b   1.000
_cell.length_c   1.000
_cell.angle_alpha   90.00
_cell.angle_beta   90.00
_cell.angle_gamma   90.00
#
_symmetry.space_group_name_H-M   'P 1'
#
loop_
_entity.id
_entity.type
_entity.pdbx_description
1 polymer ?
#
loop_
_entity_poly.entity_id
_entity_poly.type
_entity_poly.pdbx_seq_one_letter_code
_entity_poly.pdbx_strand_id
1 'polypeptide(L)'
;MRRFLVISFFTCLLIGLWSVGLRQGYLNHFSLPDPILSFFRHFGLTGPPSPAAAPPVQTSPQEIFTKINLYRQNQALAVLSADPALCSALNLTADQPLTDAVLAICPQCTRAALVTASAYVSPNELLTALIFEDATHNHLLSPTARYLCPTTAQGKLALLFVEQATREALAQPSPTSVPVKPVVVVSQPPKNFTEAELWQALVNYRQAHQRSSLIHEESICQYARKRVQDQINLMAQTDASAYPNSDKYPLDDHQGFNQDADSGLAFDLAGKNHLAENLAYWPDAQYAHQIIEWGWDTSTEGHREAQLSNDWTHACLAGSDGFYVAIFGY
;
A
#
# COMPACT_ATOMS: atom_id res chain seq x y z
N MET A 1 -43.96 34.53 11.26
CA MET A 1 -43.47 33.76 10.09
C MET A 1 -41.95 33.59 10.03
N ARG A 2 -41.12 34.62 10.25
CA ARG A 2 -39.63 34.49 10.19
C ARG A 2 -39.01 33.44 11.13
N ARG A 3 -39.55 33.22 12.33
CA ARG A 3 -39.02 32.23 13.29
C ARG A 3 -39.27 30.76 12.89
N PHE A 4 -40.35 30.49 12.16
CA PHE A 4 -40.67 29.13 11.70
C PHE A 4 -39.79 28.70 10.52
N LEU A 5 -39.39 29.65 9.66
CA LEU A 5 -38.56 29.36 8.49
C LEU A 5 -37.11 29.00 8.87
N VAL A 6 -36.59 29.63 9.93
CA VAL A 6 -35.24 29.32 10.46
C VAL A 6 -35.23 27.92 11.07
N ILE A 7 -36.23 27.56 11.89
CA ILE A 7 -36.30 26.23 12.50
C ILE A 7 -36.36 25.16 11.40
N SER A 8 -37.23 25.32 10.40
CA SER A 8 -37.37 24.33 9.32
C SER A 8 -36.09 24.15 8.48
N PHE A 9 -35.33 25.22 8.25
CA PHE A 9 -34.05 25.12 7.53
C PHE A 9 -33.01 24.31 8.33
N PHE A 10 -32.92 24.54 9.64
CA PHE A 10 -32.00 23.82 10.51
C PHE A 10 -32.42 22.36 10.73
N THR A 11 -33.72 22.04 10.80
CA THR A 11 -34.18 20.65 10.89
C THR A 11 -33.85 19.87 9.61
N CYS A 12 -34.05 20.45 8.43
CA CYS A 12 -33.68 19.81 7.17
C CYS A 12 -32.16 19.63 7.01
N LEU A 13 -31.37 20.62 7.45
CA LEU A 13 -29.90 20.52 7.44
C LEU A 13 -29.41 19.41 8.39
N LEU A 14 -30.00 19.30 9.59
CA LEU A 14 -29.68 18.26 10.57
C LEU A 14 -30.06 16.86 10.09
N ILE A 15 -31.23 16.72 9.44
CA ILE A 15 -31.66 15.44 8.86
C ILE A 15 -30.75 15.04 7.69
N GLY A 16 -30.37 16.00 6.83
CA GLY A 16 -29.42 15.77 5.75
C GLY A 16 -28.04 15.32 6.25
N LEU A 17 -27.53 15.96 7.30
CA LEU A 17 -26.26 15.58 7.93
C LEU A 17 -26.33 14.23 8.67
N TRP A 18 -27.50 13.85 9.17
CA TRP A 18 -27.72 12.52 9.76
C TRP A 18 -27.71 11.41 8.70
N SER A 19 -28.29 11.65 7.52
CA SER A 19 -28.29 10.67 6.41
C SER A 19 -26.93 10.49 5.73
N VAL A 20 -25.99 11.42 5.89
CA VAL A 20 -24.65 11.40 5.25
C VAL A 20 -23.55 10.82 6.17
N GLY A 21 -23.91 10.15 7.27
CA GLY A 21 -22.97 9.29 7.98
C GLY A 21 -22.16 9.96 9.09
N LEU A 22 -22.86 10.54 10.08
CA LEU A 22 -22.26 10.90 11.37
C LEU A 22 -22.13 9.66 12.27
N ARG A 23 -21.21 8.75 11.94
CA ARG A 23 -20.54 7.95 12.98
C ARG A 23 -19.51 8.86 13.65
N GLN A 24 -19.41 8.80 14.97
CA GLN A 24 -18.67 9.70 15.88
C GLN A 24 -17.16 9.97 15.57
N GLY A 25 -16.59 9.45 14.49
CA GLY A 25 -15.17 9.65 14.12
C GLY A 25 -14.89 10.77 13.11
N TYR A 26 -15.86 11.21 12.30
CA TYR A 26 -15.57 12.08 11.13
C TYR A 26 -15.54 13.60 11.42
N LEU A 27 -16.01 14.04 12.59
CA LEU A 27 -16.03 15.48 12.93
C LEU A 27 -14.65 16.05 13.28
N ASN A 28 -13.64 15.21 13.51
CA ASN A 28 -12.29 15.69 13.85
C ASN A 28 -11.47 16.17 12.65
N HIS A 29 -11.96 15.97 11.41
CA HIS A 29 -11.25 16.36 10.18
C HIS A 29 -11.85 17.56 9.44
N PHE A 30 -13.01 18.08 9.88
CA PHE A 30 -13.61 19.29 9.31
C PHE A 30 -13.37 20.49 10.22
N SER A 31 -12.61 21.47 9.74
CA SER A 31 -12.51 22.79 10.39
C SER A 31 -13.81 23.56 10.18
N LEU A 32 -14.78 23.39 11.08
CA LEU A 32 -15.99 24.20 11.08
C LEU A 32 -15.65 25.64 11.49
N PRO A 33 -16.26 26.66 10.87
CA PRO A 33 -16.14 28.04 11.32
C PRO A 33 -16.58 28.20 12.79
N ASP A 34 -15.84 29.00 13.57
CA ASP A 34 -16.08 29.25 15.01
C ASP A 34 -17.54 29.54 15.42
N PRO A 35 -18.35 30.28 14.64
CA PRO A 35 -19.74 30.54 15.01
C PRO A 35 -20.59 29.25 15.10
N ILE A 36 -20.28 28.26 14.25
CA ILE A 36 -20.99 26.99 14.19
C ILE A 36 -20.57 26.10 15.37
N LEU A 37 -19.27 26.06 15.68
CA LEU A 37 -18.74 25.36 16.86
C LEU A 37 -19.30 25.93 18.18
N SER A 38 -19.42 27.25 18.27
CA SER A 38 -20.01 27.93 19.44
C SER A 38 -21.49 27.56 19.62
N PHE A 39 -22.26 27.51 18.52
CA PHE A 39 -23.64 27.06 18.53
C PHE A 39 -23.76 25.62 19.07
N PHE A 40 -22.97 24.67 18.57
CA PHE A 40 -23.02 23.27 19.04
C PHE A 40 -22.59 23.11 20.52
N ARG A 41 -21.61 23.90 20.99
CA ARG A 41 -21.24 23.94 22.42
C ARG A 41 -22.37 24.46 23.31
N HIS A 42 -23.08 25.49 22.85
CA HIS A 42 -24.18 26.08 23.63
C HIS A 42 -25.32 25.09 23.89
N PHE A 43 -25.53 24.13 22.99
CA PHE A 43 -26.56 23.08 23.12
C PHE A 43 -26.02 21.74 23.67
N GLY A 44 -24.77 21.69 24.12
CA GLY A 44 -24.17 20.46 24.67
C GLY A 44 -24.01 19.33 23.65
N LEU A 45 -23.95 19.66 22.35
CA LEU A 45 -23.84 18.69 21.25
C LEU A 45 -22.39 18.34 20.89
N THR A 46 -21.41 19.01 21.48
CA THR A 46 -20.01 18.61 21.43
C THR A 46 -19.64 17.97 22.76
N GLY A 47 -18.95 16.82 22.73
CA GLY A 47 -18.32 16.25 23.92
C GLY A 47 -17.34 17.25 24.59
N PRO A 48 -16.83 16.93 25.79
CA PRO A 48 -15.80 17.74 26.42
C PRO A 48 -14.65 17.99 25.43
N PRO A 49 -14.00 19.17 25.46
CA PRO A 49 -12.88 19.46 24.56
C PRO A 49 -11.90 18.29 24.62
N SER A 50 -11.66 17.67 23.46
CA SER A 50 -10.68 16.59 23.36
C SER A 50 -9.38 17.13 23.95
N PRO A 51 -8.69 16.38 24.84
CA PRO A 51 -7.40 16.82 25.36
C PRO A 51 -6.53 17.24 24.18
N ALA A 52 -5.85 18.38 24.32
CA ALA A 52 -4.99 18.92 23.27
C ALA A 52 -4.17 17.76 22.67
N ALA A 53 -4.29 17.57 21.35
CA ALA A 53 -3.60 16.50 20.66
C ALA A 53 -2.14 16.51 21.11
N ALA A 54 -1.65 15.36 21.59
CA ALA A 54 -0.26 15.24 21.98
C ALA A 54 0.61 15.77 20.85
N PRO A 55 1.67 16.55 21.13
CA PRO A 55 2.54 17.05 20.08
C PRO A 55 3.00 15.86 19.22
N PRO A 56 3.01 16.00 17.88
CA PRO A 56 3.38 14.91 17.00
C PRO A 56 4.74 14.37 17.44
N VAL A 57 4.82 13.06 17.64
CA VAL A 57 6.06 12.40 18.04
C VAL A 57 7.06 12.61 16.91
N GLN A 58 8.07 13.46 17.16
CA GLN A 58 9.12 13.68 16.17
C GLN A 58 9.92 12.39 16.03
N THR A 59 9.76 11.74 14.89
CA THR A 59 10.53 10.57 14.52
C THR A 59 11.97 10.96 14.21
N SER A 60 12.95 10.24 14.76
CA SER A 60 14.35 10.51 14.46
C SER A 60 14.73 10.01 13.04
N PRO A 61 15.60 10.72 12.31
CA PRO A 61 16.16 10.23 11.04
C PRO A 61 16.77 8.83 11.13
N GLN A 62 17.34 8.50 12.30
CA GLN A 62 17.95 7.20 12.57
C GLN A 62 16.92 6.07 12.60
N GLU A 63 15.75 6.27 13.22
CA GLU A 63 14.68 5.26 13.25
C GLU A 63 14.13 4.97 11.86
N ILE A 64 14.01 6.00 11.02
CA ILE A 64 13.60 5.86 9.63
C ILE A 64 14.63 5.05 8.85
N PHE A 65 15.92 5.38 9.00
CA PHE A 65 17.01 4.65 8.37
C PHE A 65 17.01 3.17 8.77
N THR A 66 16.84 2.88 10.06
CA THR A 66 16.72 1.50 10.57
C THR A 66 15.54 0.77 9.96
N LYS A 67 14.37 1.41 9.84
CA LYS A 67 13.17 0.81 9.27
C LYS A 67 13.30 0.50 7.78
N ILE A 68 13.89 1.42 7.01
CA ILE A 68 14.17 1.23 5.59
C ILE A 68 15.15 0.06 5.40
N ASN A 69 16.22 -0.01 6.20
CA ASN A 69 17.17 -1.10 6.09
C ASN A 69 16.60 -2.45 6.53
N LEU A 70 15.76 -2.48 7.56
CA LEU A 70 15.04 -3.69 7.94
C LEU A 70 14.12 -4.18 6.81
N TYR A 71 13.39 -3.25 6.17
CA TYR A 71 12.57 -3.58 5.00
C TYR A 71 13.42 -4.16 3.88
N ARG A 72 14.54 -3.53 3.51
CA ARG A 72 15.45 -4.04 2.47
C ARG A 72 16.04 -5.41 2.80
N GLN A 73 16.43 -5.65 4.05
CA GLN A 73 16.89 -6.96 4.51
C GLN A 73 15.82 -8.04 4.35
N ASN A 74 14.55 -7.71 4.65
CA ASN A 74 13.42 -8.62 4.44
C ASN A 74 13.17 -8.92 2.95
N GLN A 75 13.63 -8.07 2.05
CA GLN A 75 13.63 -8.28 0.59
C GLN A 75 14.92 -8.92 0.07
N ALA A 76 15.79 -9.44 0.95
CA ALA A 76 17.11 -9.97 0.61
C ALA A 76 18.03 -8.97 -0.14
N LEU A 77 17.82 -7.67 0.06
CA LEU A 77 18.63 -6.61 -0.51
C LEU A 77 19.73 -6.17 0.46
N ALA A 78 20.84 -5.66 -0.10
CA ALA A 78 21.90 -5.05 0.68
C ALA A 78 21.38 -3.83 1.46
N VAL A 79 21.79 -3.70 2.72
CA VAL A 79 21.50 -2.51 3.52
C VAL A 79 22.14 -1.27 2.90
N LEU A 80 21.43 -0.15 3.01
CA LEU A 80 21.92 1.16 2.64
C LEU A 80 22.86 1.67 3.73
N SER A 81 23.91 2.38 3.32
CA SER A 81 24.83 3.07 4.22
C SER A 81 24.49 4.55 4.29
N ALA A 82 24.56 5.15 5.48
CA ALA A 82 24.53 6.61 5.60
C ALA A 82 25.92 7.13 5.23
N ASP A 83 26.02 7.98 4.20
CA ASP A 83 27.26 8.67 3.85
C ASP A 83 27.26 10.05 4.52
N PRO A 84 28.12 10.29 5.53
CA PRO A 84 28.10 11.55 6.26
C PRO A 84 28.39 12.77 5.38
N ALA A 85 29.21 12.63 4.33
CA ALA A 85 29.51 13.74 3.43
C ALA A 85 28.31 14.06 2.53
N LEU A 86 27.64 13.02 2.02
CA LEU A 86 26.40 13.15 1.25
C LEU A 86 25.28 13.77 2.09
N CYS A 87 25.12 13.30 3.33
CA CYS A 87 24.08 13.77 4.24
C CYS A 87 24.34 15.21 4.71
N SER A 88 25.60 15.59 4.91
CA SER A 88 25.98 16.96 5.30
C SER A 88 25.79 17.96 4.16
N ALA A 89 25.99 17.54 2.91
CA ALA A 89 25.84 18.39 1.75
C ALA A 89 24.36 18.58 1.32
N LEU A 90 23.45 17.72 1.78
CA LEU A 90 22.00 17.89 1.67
C LEU A 90 21.39 18.87 2.68
N ASN A 91 22.22 19.58 3.46
CA ASN A 91 21.79 20.67 4.35
C ASN A 91 21.45 21.93 3.51
N LEU A 92 20.50 21.76 2.60
CA LEU A 92 20.16 22.70 1.54
C LEU A 92 19.49 23.94 2.14
N THR A 93 20.05 25.10 1.82
CA THR A 93 19.31 26.36 1.86
C THR A 93 18.14 26.28 0.87
N ALA A 94 17.00 26.88 1.21
CA ALA A 94 15.69 26.72 0.58
C ALA A 94 15.60 26.87 -0.95
N ASP A 95 16.67 27.36 -1.61
CA ASP A 95 16.61 27.92 -2.96
C ASP A 95 17.51 27.23 -4.01
N GLN A 96 18.22 26.14 -3.66
CA GLN A 96 19.06 25.40 -4.63
C GLN A 96 18.31 24.21 -5.25
N PRO A 97 18.32 24.04 -6.59
CA PRO A 97 17.79 22.85 -7.25
C PRO A 97 18.58 21.62 -6.80
N LEU A 98 17.89 20.62 -6.27
CA LEU A 98 18.51 19.44 -5.67
C LEU A 98 19.36 18.62 -6.64
N THR A 99 18.98 18.63 -7.91
CA THR A 99 19.69 17.94 -9.00
C THR A 99 21.14 18.42 -9.14
N ASP A 100 21.39 19.73 -9.00
CA ASP A 100 22.73 20.31 -9.12
C ASP A 100 23.59 20.00 -7.89
N ALA A 101 22.98 20.04 -6.69
CA ALA A 101 23.65 19.68 -5.45
C ALA A 101 24.08 18.21 -5.46
N VAL A 102 23.20 17.29 -5.87
CA VAL A 102 23.54 15.86 -5.88
C VAL A 102 24.62 15.52 -6.91
N LEU A 103 24.58 16.13 -8.11
CA LEU A 103 25.62 15.95 -9.12
C LEU A 103 26.97 16.55 -8.69
N ALA A 104 26.97 17.64 -7.91
CA ALA A 104 28.18 18.22 -7.36
C ALA A 104 28.82 17.33 -6.27
N ILE A 105 28.00 16.63 -5.48
CA ILE A 105 28.48 15.78 -4.38
C ILE A 105 28.91 14.40 -4.89
N CYS A 106 28.19 13.85 -5.87
CA CYS A 106 28.53 12.57 -6.48
C CYS A 106 28.50 12.63 -8.01
N PRO A 107 29.58 13.13 -8.64
CA PRO A 107 29.70 13.20 -10.09
C PRO A 107 29.76 11.81 -10.77
N GLN A 108 29.90 10.74 -9.99
CA GLN A 108 29.95 9.34 -10.46
C GLN A 108 28.61 8.60 -10.27
N CYS A 109 27.60 9.28 -9.73
CA CYS A 109 26.31 8.69 -9.48
C CYS A 109 25.47 8.73 -10.74
N THR A 110 24.85 7.59 -11.07
CA THR A 110 24.03 7.46 -12.28
C THR A 110 22.60 7.93 -12.07
N ARG A 111 22.12 7.87 -10.82
CA ARG A 111 20.74 8.24 -10.50
C ARG A 111 20.62 8.67 -9.04
N ALA A 112 19.79 9.71 -8.85
CA ALA A 112 19.46 10.30 -7.58
C ALA A 112 17.96 10.54 -7.51
N ALA A 113 17.31 10.12 -6.42
CA ALA A 113 15.90 10.39 -6.18
C ALA A 113 15.72 11.06 -4.83
N LEU A 114 14.93 12.14 -4.82
CA LEU A 114 14.52 12.85 -3.63
C LEU A 114 13.07 12.54 -3.32
N VAL A 115 12.83 12.08 -2.10
CA VAL A 115 11.48 11.88 -1.61
C VAL A 115 11.25 12.85 -0.47
N THR A 116 10.34 13.81 -0.68
CA THR A 116 9.98 14.78 0.36
C THR A 116 8.68 14.37 1.02
N ALA A 117 8.79 14.05 2.30
CA ALA A 117 7.67 13.65 3.12
C ALA A 117 7.28 14.79 4.06
N SER A 118 6.05 15.32 3.93
CA SER A 118 5.50 16.33 4.84
C SER A 118 4.73 15.67 6.00
N ALA A 119 5.11 16.00 7.24
CA ALA A 119 4.31 15.79 8.45
C ALA A 119 3.86 14.35 8.78
N TYR A 120 4.72 13.33 8.59
CA TYR A 120 4.42 11.98 9.08
C TYR A 120 4.71 11.83 10.58
N VAL A 121 3.86 11.07 11.26
CA VAL A 121 3.80 10.99 12.73
C VAL A 121 4.60 9.80 13.26
N SER A 122 5.01 8.85 12.39
CA SER A 122 5.83 7.69 12.76
C SER A 122 6.74 7.15 11.63
N PRO A 123 7.80 6.37 11.97
CA PRO A 123 8.64 5.69 10.97
C PRO A 123 7.87 4.71 10.07
N ASN A 124 6.83 4.06 10.60
CA ASN A 124 6.06 3.06 9.87
C ASN A 124 5.19 3.74 8.81
N GLU A 125 4.48 4.82 9.15
CA GLU A 125 3.68 5.59 8.19
C GLU A 125 4.51 6.15 7.05
N LEU A 126 5.73 6.60 7.36
CA LEU A 126 6.67 7.01 6.33
C LEU A 126 7.08 5.83 5.45
N LEU A 127 7.55 4.72 6.01
CA LEU A 127 7.97 3.55 5.22
C LEU A 127 6.84 3.07 4.31
N THR A 128 5.63 2.99 4.84
CA THR A 128 4.37 2.80 4.13
C THR A 128 4.26 3.76 2.94
N ALA A 129 4.33 5.09 3.16
CA ALA A 129 4.27 6.07 2.07
C ALA A 129 5.38 5.88 1.00
N LEU A 130 6.61 5.53 1.41
CA LEU A 130 7.72 5.26 0.48
C LEU A 130 7.48 4.00 -0.36
N ILE A 131 6.84 2.99 0.23
CA ILE A 131 6.48 1.76 -0.48
C ILE A 131 5.35 2.04 -1.50
N PHE A 132 4.45 2.98 -1.22
CA PHE A 132 3.29 3.27 -2.08
C PHE A 132 3.53 4.27 -3.20
N GLU A 133 4.64 5.01 -3.17
CA GLU A 133 4.98 5.94 -4.24
C GLU A 133 5.87 5.22 -5.27
N ASP A 134 5.34 4.90 -6.46
CA ASP A 134 6.01 4.11 -7.51
C ASP A 134 7.46 4.53 -7.79
N ALA A 135 7.74 5.83 -7.83
CA ALA A 135 9.09 6.34 -8.06
C ALA A 135 10.02 5.95 -6.91
N THR A 136 9.57 6.13 -5.68
CA THR A 136 10.30 5.85 -4.45
C THR A 136 10.48 4.35 -4.21
N HIS A 137 9.43 3.56 -4.46
CA HIS A 137 9.43 2.12 -4.30
C HIS A 137 10.54 1.45 -5.12
N ASN A 138 10.65 1.85 -6.40
CA ASN A 138 11.69 1.35 -7.30
C ASN A 138 13.10 1.67 -6.80
N HIS A 139 13.31 2.84 -6.20
CA HIS A 139 14.61 3.19 -5.61
C HIS A 139 14.88 2.45 -4.29
N LEU A 140 13.84 2.23 -3.48
CA LEU A 140 13.92 1.47 -2.25
C LEU A 140 14.25 -0.01 -2.49
N LEU A 141 13.78 -0.59 -3.59
CA LEU A 141 14.05 -1.97 -3.99
C LEU A 141 15.24 -2.12 -4.96
N SER A 142 15.85 -1.02 -5.39
CA SER A 142 16.98 -1.07 -6.31
C SER A 142 18.15 -1.86 -5.69
N PRO A 143 18.67 -2.91 -6.36
CA PRO A 143 19.82 -3.67 -5.88
C PRO A 143 21.13 -2.87 -5.99
N THR A 144 21.13 -1.79 -6.78
CA THR A 144 22.27 -0.90 -6.98
C THR A 144 22.25 0.32 -6.06
N ALA A 145 21.16 0.54 -5.31
CA ALA A 145 21.11 1.59 -4.29
C ALA A 145 22.11 1.30 -3.17
N ARG A 146 22.94 2.29 -2.85
CA ARG A 146 24.02 2.17 -1.85
C ARG A 146 23.87 3.09 -0.66
N TYR A 147 23.37 4.31 -0.90
CA TYR A 147 23.33 5.34 0.13
C TYR A 147 21.90 5.83 0.37
N LEU A 148 21.65 6.17 1.63
CA LEU A 148 20.43 6.81 2.10
C LEU A 148 20.79 7.93 3.07
N CYS A 149 20.29 9.14 2.80
CA CYS A 149 20.46 10.27 3.69
C CYS A 149 19.10 10.83 4.11
N PRO A 150 18.60 10.49 5.31
CA PRO A 150 17.44 11.13 5.89
C PRO A 150 17.83 12.50 6.44
N THR A 151 17.31 13.58 5.86
CA THR A 151 17.49 14.94 6.38
C THR A 151 16.15 15.56 6.78
N THR A 152 16.17 16.37 7.83
CA THR A 152 15.00 17.13 8.32
C THR A 152 15.16 18.60 7.99
N ALA A 153 15.06 18.95 6.71
CA ALA A 153 15.06 20.34 6.29
C ALA A 153 13.64 20.90 6.38
N GLN A 154 13.44 22.02 7.10
CA GLN A 154 12.16 22.74 7.17
C GLN A 154 10.97 21.89 7.64
N GLY A 155 11.22 20.89 8.49
CA GLY A 155 10.17 19.96 8.97
C GLY A 155 9.71 18.93 7.92
N LYS A 156 10.43 18.78 6.81
CA LYS A 156 10.22 17.73 5.81
C LYS A 156 11.36 16.72 5.89
N LEU A 157 11.02 15.45 5.76
CA LEU A 157 12.02 14.42 5.58
C LEU A 157 12.36 14.33 4.09
N ALA A 158 13.64 14.48 3.77
CA ALA A 158 14.18 14.18 2.45
C ALA A 158 14.99 12.87 2.50
N LEU A 159 14.73 11.97 1.56
CA LEU A 159 15.52 10.75 1.36
C LEU A 159 16.20 10.82 0.00
N LEU A 160 17.53 10.68 0.01
CA LEU A 160 18.32 10.57 -1.20
C LEU A 160 18.77 9.13 -1.42
N PHE A 161 18.31 8.52 -2.51
CA PHE A 161 18.84 7.23 -2.98
C PHE A 161 19.91 7.46 -4.00
N VAL A 162 21.04 6.80 -3.81
CA VAL A 162 22.18 6.91 -4.72
C VAL A 162 22.50 5.55 -5.32
N GLU A 163 22.41 5.49 -6.64
CA GLU A 163 22.88 4.38 -7.44
C GLU A 163 24.27 4.72 -7.98
N GLN A 164 25.25 3.89 -7.63
CA GLN A 164 26.60 4.01 -8.17
C GLN A 164 26.71 3.13 -9.41
N ALA A 165 27.15 3.67 -10.55
CA ALA A 165 27.66 2.83 -11.62
C ALA A 165 28.77 1.96 -11.02
N THR A 166 28.62 0.65 -11.07
CA THR A 166 29.73 -0.26 -10.79
C THR A 166 30.88 0.14 -11.73
N ARG A 167 32.04 0.52 -11.17
CA ARG A 167 33.24 0.88 -11.94
C ARG A 167 33.68 -0.20 -12.93
N GLU A 168 33.20 -1.43 -12.76
CA GLU A 168 33.39 -2.53 -13.72
C GLU A 168 32.71 -2.28 -15.08
N ALA A 169 31.68 -1.44 -15.16
CA ALA A 169 30.99 -1.11 -16.41
C ALA A 169 31.70 -0.03 -17.25
N LEU A 170 32.61 0.76 -16.65
CA LEU A 170 33.24 1.92 -17.30
C LEU A 170 34.74 1.75 -17.62
N ALA A 171 35.36 0.65 -17.17
CA ALA A 171 36.80 0.41 -17.37
C ALA A 171 37.13 -0.69 -18.38
N GLN A 172 36.14 -1.35 -18.99
CA GLN A 172 36.41 -2.32 -20.05
C GLN A 172 36.57 -1.62 -21.40
N PRO A 173 37.69 -1.80 -22.12
CA PRO A 173 37.75 -1.42 -23.52
C PRO A 173 36.66 -2.20 -24.25
N SER A 174 35.87 -1.51 -25.09
CA SER A 174 34.78 -2.11 -25.86
C SER A 174 35.21 -3.46 -26.44
N PRO A 175 34.69 -4.59 -25.93
CA PRO A 175 35.05 -5.87 -26.49
C PRO A 175 34.30 -5.99 -27.82
N THR A 176 35.07 -6.28 -28.87
CA THR A 176 34.54 -6.83 -30.12
C THR A 176 33.47 -7.86 -29.77
N SER A 177 32.26 -7.64 -30.27
CA SER A 177 31.05 -8.39 -29.96
C SER A 177 31.27 -9.90 -30.03
N VAL A 178 31.52 -10.51 -28.87
CA VAL A 178 31.23 -11.92 -28.64
C VAL A 178 29.86 -11.93 -27.97
N PRO A 179 28.87 -12.67 -28.49
CA PRO A 179 27.54 -12.69 -27.92
C PRO A 179 27.61 -13.31 -26.52
N VAL A 180 27.57 -12.45 -25.50
CA VAL A 180 27.39 -12.88 -24.12
C VAL A 180 25.95 -13.40 -24.05
N LYS A 181 25.82 -14.72 -23.91
CA LYS A 181 24.55 -15.36 -23.62
C LYS A 181 23.99 -14.71 -22.35
N PRO A 182 22.76 -14.17 -22.37
CA PRO A 182 22.20 -13.47 -21.21
C PRO A 182 22.25 -14.39 -19.99
N VAL A 183 22.79 -13.87 -18.89
CA VAL A 183 22.65 -14.50 -17.58
C VAL A 183 21.17 -14.44 -17.26
N VAL A 184 20.48 -15.56 -17.49
CA VAL A 184 19.11 -15.77 -17.06
C VAL A 184 19.15 -15.69 -15.54
N VAL A 185 18.64 -14.57 -14.99
CA VAL A 185 18.20 -14.54 -13.59
C VAL A 185 17.11 -15.60 -13.53
N VAL A 186 17.42 -16.76 -12.95
CA VAL A 186 16.44 -17.81 -12.75
C VAL A 186 15.49 -17.28 -11.68
N SER A 187 14.34 -16.75 -12.10
CA SER A 187 13.26 -16.43 -11.17
C SER A 187 12.93 -17.70 -10.41
N GLN A 188 12.96 -17.66 -9.09
CA GLN A 188 12.45 -18.79 -8.31
C GLN A 188 10.96 -18.99 -8.69
N PRO A 189 10.48 -20.23 -8.79
CA PRO A 189 9.07 -20.46 -9.04
C PRO A 189 8.24 -19.77 -7.95
N PRO A 190 7.07 -19.19 -8.30
CA PRO A 190 6.20 -18.55 -7.32
C PRO A 190 5.94 -19.45 -6.13
N LYS A 191 6.00 -18.89 -4.91
CA LYS A 191 5.70 -19.65 -3.72
C LYS A 191 4.18 -19.85 -3.61
N ASN A 192 3.77 -21.11 -3.60
CA ASN A 192 2.37 -21.46 -3.33
C ASN A 192 2.14 -21.47 -1.81
N PHE A 193 1.23 -20.61 -1.34
CA PHE A 193 0.74 -20.64 0.03
C PHE A 193 -0.46 -21.57 0.12
N THR A 194 -0.51 -22.36 1.19
CA THR A 194 -1.70 -23.14 1.50
C THR A 194 -2.85 -22.22 1.93
N GLU A 195 -4.09 -22.65 1.72
CA GLU A 195 -5.28 -21.91 2.19
C GLU A 195 -5.24 -21.69 3.71
N ALA A 196 -4.69 -22.63 4.47
CA ALA A 196 -4.52 -22.49 5.90
C ALA A 196 -3.56 -21.34 6.28
N GLU A 197 -2.47 -21.15 5.53
CA GLU A 197 -1.55 -20.02 5.73
C GLU A 197 -2.21 -18.68 5.40
N LEU A 198 -2.92 -18.62 4.27
CA LEU A 198 -3.67 -17.42 3.86
C LEU A 198 -4.80 -17.08 4.84
N TRP A 199 -5.55 -18.09 5.29
CA TRP A 199 -6.60 -17.94 6.28
C TRP A 199 -6.06 -17.43 7.60
N GLN A 200 -4.97 -18.02 8.12
CA GLN A 200 -4.37 -17.57 9.37
C GLN A 200 -3.86 -16.12 9.27
N ALA A 201 -3.30 -15.73 8.11
CA ALA A 201 -2.88 -14.36 7.86
C ALA A 201 -4.07 -13.38 7.91
N LEU A 202 -5.19 -13.70 7.24
CA LEU A 202 -6.41 -12.87 7.28
C LEU A 202 -6.99 -12.77 8.69
N VAL A 203 -7.04 -13.89 9.43
CA VAL A 203 -7.53 -13.90 10.81
C VAL A 203 -6.68 -13.02 11.70
N ASN A 204 -5.36 -13.15 11.64
CA ASN A 204 -4.43 -12.32 12.43
C ASN A 204 -4.60 -10.83 12.10
N TYR A 205 -4.71 -10.52 10.81
CA TYR A 205 -4.92 -9.17 10.33
C TYR A 205 -6.24 -8.57 10.86
N ARG A 206 -7.36 -9.29 10.72
CA ARG A 206 -8.66 -8.85 11.27
C ARG A 206 -8.63 -8.68 12.79
N GLN A 207 -7.96 -9.58 13.51
CA GLN A 207 -7.81 -9.49 14.96
C GLN A 207 -6.99 -8.25 15.37
N ALA A 208 -5.88 -7.96 14.69
CA ALA A 208 -5.07 -6.76 14.92
C ALA A 208 -5.88 -5.47 14.70
N HIS A 209 -6.85 -5.51 13.80
CA HIS A 209 -7.77 -4.41 13.50
C HIS A 209 -9.09 -4.45 14.28
N GLN A 210 -9.22 -5.31 15.29
CA GLN A 210 -10.40 -5.45 16.15
C GLN A 210 -11.69 -5.66 15.33
N ARG A 211 -11.62 -6.54 14.34
CA ARG A 211 -12.77 -6.93 13.50
C ARG A 211 -13.33 -8.27 13.94
N SER A 212 -14.62 -8.47 13.62
CA SER A 212 -15.32 -9.71 13.93
C SER A 212 -14.65 -10.90 13.23
N SER A 213 -14.62 -12.07 13.87
CA SER A 213 -14.13 -13.29 13.23
C SER A 213 -15.01 -13.66 12.04
N LEU A 214 -14.39 -14.19 10.99
CA LEU A 214 -15.08 -14.78 9.84
C LEU A 214 -15.16 -16.29 10.02
N ILE A 215 -16.18 -16.91 9.44
CA ILE A 215 -16.31 -18.36 9.34
C ILE A 215 -15.60 -18.81 8.06
N HIS A 216 -14.65 -19.73 8.21
CA HIS A 216 -14.02 -20.40 7.07
C HIS A 216 -15.01 -21.43 6.50
N GLU A 217 -15.35 -21.31 5.22
CA GLU A 217 -16.40 -22.14 4.61
C GLU A 217 -15.99 -22.73 3.27
N GLU A 218 -16.18 -24.04 3.13
CA GLU A 218 -15.69 -24.82 2.00
C GLU A 218 -16.36 -24.45 0.67
N SER A 219 -17.64 -24.08 0.63
CA SER A 219 -18.28 -23.61 -0.61
C SER A 219 -17.63 -22.33 -1.13
N ILE A 220 -17.28 -21.40 -0.23
CA ILE A 220 -16.53 -20.19 -0.58
C ILE A 220 -15.12 -20.56 -1.04
N CYS A 221 -14.46 -21.54 -0.42
CA CYS A 221 -13.15 -22.02 -0.86
C CYS A 221 -13.20 -22.64 -2.25
N GLN A 222 -14.21 -23.44 -2.56
CA GLN A 222 -14.41 -24.02 -3.90
C GLN A 222 -14.51 -22.93 -4.96
N TYR A 223 -15.27 -21.87 -4.68
CA TYR A 223 -15.38 -20.74 -5.58
C TYR A 223 -14.06 -19.95 -5.70
N ALA A 224 -13.36 -19.69 -4.58
CA ALA A 224 -12.06 -19.04 -4.58
C ALA A 224 -11.01 -19.83 -5.40
N ARG A 225 -10.95 -21.16 -5.25
CA ARG A 225 -10.07 -22.05 -6.03
C ARG A 225 -10.39 -22.00 -7.53
N LYS A 226 -11.68 -22.00 -7.90
CA LYS A 226 -12.11 -21.80 -9.30
C LYS A 226 -11.56 -20.47 -9.83
N ARG A 227 -11.74 -19.39 -9.08
CA ARG A 227 -11.28 -18.05 -9.48
C ARG A 227 -9.77 -17.98 -9.66
N VAL A 228 -8.98 -18.59 -8.77
CA VAL A 228 -7.52 -18.73 -8.98
C VAL A 228 -7.22 -19.47 -10.29
N GLN A 229 -7.91 -20.57 -10.56
CA GLN A 229 -7.71 -21.34 -11.79
C GLN A 229 -8.09 -20.54 -13.05
N ASP A 230 -9.13 -19.72 -13.00
CA ASP A 230 -9.53 -18.84 -14.09
C ASP A 230 -8.39 -17.86 -14.46
N GLN A 231 -7.71 -17.28 -13.45
CA GLN A 231 -6.57 -16.38 -13.67
C GLN A 231 -5.36 -17.12 -14.26
N ILE A 232 -5.05 -18.31 -13.75
CA ILE A 232 -3.98 -19.15 -14.28
C ILE A 232 -4.25 -19.49 -15.75
N ASN A 233 -5.50 -19.84 -16.08
CA ASN A 233 -5.91 -20.13 -17.44
C ASN A 233 -5.81 -18.90 -18.36
N LEU A 234 -6.19 -17.72 -17.86
CA LEU A 234 -6.05 -16.45 -18.57
C LEU A 234 -4.57 -16.17 -18.88
N MET A 235 -3.69 -16.31 -17.90
CA MET A 235 -2.25 -16.14 -18.07
C MET A 235 -1.69 -17.10 -19.13
N ALA A 236 -2.09 -18.37 -19.09
CA ALA A 236 -1.64 -19.38 -20.04
C ALA A 236 -2.07 -19.10 -21.51
N GLN A 237 -3.16 -18.34 -21.69
CA GLN A 237 -3.70 -17.98 -23.01
C GLN A 237 -3.20 -16.62 -23.51
N THR A 238 -2.59 -15.84 -22.63
CA THR A 238 -2.12 -14.49 -22.96
C THR A 238 -0.71 -14.56 -23.55
N ASP A 239 -0.49 -13.87 -24.67
CA ASP A 239 0.85 -13.69 -25.23
C ASP A 239 1.72 -12.89 -24.25
N ALA A 240 2.88 -13.44 -23.85
CA ALA A 240 3.84 -12.76 -22.99
C ALA A 240 4.32 -11.41 -23.58
N SER A 241 4.25 -11.24 -24.91
CA SER A 241 4.57 -9.96 -25.55
C SER A 241 3.53 -8.85 -25.28
N ALA A 242 2.31 -9.22 -24.88
CA ALA A 242 1.25 -8.27 -24.53
C ALA A 242 1.51 -7.57 -23.19
N TYR A 243 2.41 -8.10 -22.36
CA TYR A 243 2.74 -7.57 -21.03
C TYR A 243 4.27 -7.51 -20.86
N PRO A 244 4.94 -6.50 -21.47
CA PRO A 244 6.40 -6.40 -21.47
C PRO A 244 7.00 -6.11 -20.09
N ASN A 245 6.17 -5.72 -19.11
CA ASN A 245 6.57 -5.50 -17.72
C ASN A 245 6.00 -6.63 -16.86
N SER A 246 6.88 -7.50 -16.36
CA SER A 246 6.54 -8.72 -15.60
C SER A 246 5.95 -8.47 -14.21
N ASP A 247 5.83 -7.21 -13.80
CA ASP A 247 5.24 -6.75 -12.55
C ASP A 247 3.72 -6.49 -12.66
N LYS A 248 3.15 -6.53 -13.88
CA LYS A 248 1.72 -6.35 -14.15
C LYS A 248 1.21 -7.42 -15.11
N TYR A 249 1.15 -8.67 -14.65
CA TYR A 249 0.46 -9.74 -15.40
C TYR A 249 -1.05 -9.51 -15.42
N PRO A 250 -1.78 -10.06 -16.41
CA PRO A 250 -3.20 -9.81 -16.57
C PRO A 250 -3.98 -10.53 -15.48
N LEU A 251 -4.30 -9.80 -14.42
CA LEU A 251 -5.53 -10.06 -13.71
C LEU A 251 -6.70 -9.74 -14.64
N ASP A 252 -7.79 -10.50 -14.54
CA ASP A 252 -9.00 -10.25 -15.33
C ASP A 252 -9.80 -9.01 -14.89
N ASP A 253 -9.28 -8.19 -13.98
CA ASP A 253 -9.94 -7.02 -13.41
C ASP A 253 -11.37 -7.33 -12.93
N HIS A 254 -11.51 -8.45 -12.20
CA HIS A 254 -12.76 -8.98 -11.69
C HIS A 254 -13.82 -9.35 -12.75
N GLN A 255 -13.47 -9.38 -14.05
CA GLN A 255 -14.44 -9.67 -15.11
C GLN A 255 -15.08 -11.06 -14.96
N GLY A 256 -14.30 -12.09 -14.64
CA GLY A 256 -14.83 -13.44 -14.43
C GLY A 256 -15.74 -13.51 -13.22
N PHE A 257 -15.40 -12.81 -12.13
CA PHE A 257 -16.26 -12.71 -10.94
C PHE A 257 -17.58 -12.02 -11.26
N ASN A 258 -17.55 -10.90 -11.99
CA ASN A 258 -18.74 -10.16 -12.40
C ASN A 258 -19.65 -11.01 -13.30
N GLN A 259 -19.09 -11.77 -14.26
CA GLN A 259 -19.85 -12.67 -15.12
C GLN A 259 -20.50 -13.83 -14.34
N ASP A 260 -19.76 -14.43 -13.41
CA ASP A 260 -20.30 -15.48 -12.54
C ASP A 260 -21.39 -14.94 -11.61
N ALA A 261 -21.25 -13.70 -11.11
CA ALA A 261 -22.26 -13.04 -10.29
C ALA A 261 -23.53 -12.71 -11.10
N ASP A 262 -23.38 -12.13 -12.29
CA ASP A 262 -24.50 -11.78 -13.18
C ASP A 262 -25.31 -13.00 -13.62
N SER A 263 -24.65 -14.16 -13.78
CA SER A 263 -25.29 -15.42 -14.15
C SER A 263 -25.89 -16.19 -12.96
N GLY A 264 -25.61 -15.78 -11.72
CA GLY A 264 -25.98 -16.48 -10.51
C GLY A 264 -25.01 -17.58 -10.06
N LEU A 265 -24.05 -17.96 -10.91
CA LEU A 265 -23.10 -19.05 -10.66
C LEU A 265 -22.23 -18.80 -9.41
N ALA A 266 -21.80 -17.56 -9.19
CA ALA A 266 -20.98 -17.22 -8.02
C ALA A 266 -21.74 -17.53 -6.72
N PHE A 267 -23.02 -17.15 -6.66
CA PHE A 267 -23.89 -17.35 -5.50
C PHE A 267 -24.23 -18.83 -5.30
N ASP A 268 -24.49 -19.56 -6.39
CA ASP A 268 -24.76 -21.00 -6.36
C ASP A 268 -23.56 -21.81 -5.83
N LEU A 269 -22.34 -21.47 -6.29
CA LEU A 269 -21.12 -22.17 -5.88
C LEU A 269 -20.68 -21.76 -4.47
N ALA A 270 -20.73 -20.48 -4.13
CA ALA A 270 -20.30 -20.00 -2.81
C ALA A 270 -21.36 -20.25 -1.72
N GLY A 271 -22.62 -20.44 -2.09
CA GLY A 271 -23.73 -20.63 -1.15
C GLY A 271 -24.06 -19.37 -0.34
N LYS A 272 -23.84 -18.18 -0.91
CA LYS A 272 -24.09 -16.86 -0.28
C LYS A 272 -24.89 -15.96 -1.20
N ASN A 273 -25.58 -14.99 -0.62
CA ASN A 273 -26.40 -14.04 -1.39
C ASN A 273 -25.66 -12.74 -1.69
N HIS A 274 -24.60 -12.46 -0.94
CA HIS A 274 -23.72 -11.32 -1.16
C HIS A 274 -22.28 -11.81 -1.17
N LEU A 275 -21.53 -11.35 -2.18
CA LEU A 275 -20.14 -11.72 -2.38
C LEU A 275 -19.29 -10.49 -2.66
N ALA A 276 -18.01 -10.56 -2.25
CA ALA A 276 -16.96 -9.65 -2.68
C ALA A 276 -15.69 -10.46 -3.01
N GLU A 277 -14.92 -9.99 -3.98
CA GLU A 277 -13.65 -10.58 -4.39
C GLU A 277 -12.51 -9.59 -4.13
N ASN A 278 -11.44 -10.07 -3.51
CA ASN A 278 -10.13 -9.45 -3.65
C ASN A 278 -9.27 -10.35 -4.55
N LEU A 279 -8.54 -9.72 -5.47
CA LEU A 279 -7.71 -10.41 -6.44
C LEU A 279 -6.30 -9.83 -6.43
N ALA A 280 -5.27 -10.67 -6.52
CA ALA A 280 -3.88 -10.22 -6.60
C ALA A 280 -3.02 -11.18 -7.42
N TYR A 281 -1.99 -10.62 -8.06
CA TYR A 281 -0.86 -11.35 -8.62
C TYR A 281 0.43 -10.86 -7.96
N TRP A 282 1.11 -11.75 -7.25
CA TRP A 282 2.38 -11.45 -6.57
C TRP A 282 3.30 -12.67 -6.50
N PRO A 283 4.01 -13.01 -7.59
CA PRO A 283 4.82 -14.22 -7.67
C PRO A 283 6.02 -14.21 -6.70
N ASP A 284 6.51 -13.02 -6.36
CA ASP A 284 7.66 -12.84 -5.45
C ASP A 284 7.28 -12.87 -3.96
N ALA A 285 6.00 -13.03 -3.61
CA ALA A 285 5.57 -13.11 -2.23
C ALA A 285 6.22 -14.31 -1.50
N GLN A 286 6.83 -14.03 -0.36
CA GLN A 286 7.53 -15.00 0.49
C GLN A 286 6.68 -15.45 1.69
N TYR A 287 5.70 -14.63 2.10
CA TYR A 287 4.82 -14.91 3.22
C TYR A 287 3.36 -14.54 2.92
N ALA A 288 2.42 -15.35 3.40
CA ALA A 288 0.98 -15.13 3.21
C ALA A 288 0.50 -13.74 3.71
N HIS A 289 1.06 -13.22 4.80
CA HIS A 289 0.69 -11.89 5.30
C HIS A 289 1.03 -10.77 4.32
N GLN A 290 2.00 -10.94 3.41
CA GLN A 290 2.32 -9.93 2.40
C GLN A 290 1.15 -9.72 1.44
N ILE A 291 0.41 -10.79 1.11
CA ILE A 291 -0.79 -10.69 0.28
C ILE A 291 -1.88 -9.86 0.99
N ILE A 292 -2.12 -10.17 2.26
CA ILE A 292 -3.17 -9.55 3.09
C ILE A 292 -2.84 -8.08 3.42
N GLU A 293 -1.65 -7.86 4.00
CA GLU A 293 -1.24 -6.60 4.62
C GLU A 293 -0.54 -5.64 3.64
N TRP A 294 0.10 -6.15 2.59
CA TRP A 294 0.87 -5.30 1.67
C TRP A 294 0.31 -5.29 0.25
N GLY A 295 -0.48 -6.30 -0.12
CA GLY A 295 -1.12 -6.37 -1.43
C GLY A 295 -2.51 -5.77 -1.39
N TRP A 296 -3.38 -6.35 -0.57
CA TRP A 296 -4.78 -5.95 -0.50
C TRP A 296 -5.06 -4.80 0.44
N ASP A 297 -4.38 -4.69 1.59
CA ASP A 297 -4.60 -3.57 2.51
C ASP A 297 -4.27 -2.20 1.89
N THR A 298 -3.46 -2.21 0.86
CA THR A 298 -2.84 -1.03 0.29
C THR A 298 -3.50 -0.59 -1.01
N SER A 299 -4.44 -1.40 -1.51
CA SER A 299 -5.19 -1.08 -2.72
C SER A 299 -6.21 0.01 -2.44
N THR A 300 -6.31 0.96 -3.38
CA THR A 300 -7.35 1.99 -3.40
C THR A 300 -8.70 1.49 -3.93
N GLU A 301 -8.81 0.21 -4.26
CA GLU A 301 -9.94 -0.39 -5.01
C GLU A 301 -10.92 -1.16 -4.11
N GLY A 302 -10.94 -0.90 -2.80
CA GLY A 302 -11.90 -1.53 -1.89
C GLY A 302 -11.43 -2.83 -1.25
N HIS A 303 -10.22 -3.32 -1.58
CA HIS A 303 -9.69 -4.56 -1.03
C HIS A 303 -9.54 -4.53 0.50
N ARG A 304 -9.04 -3.42 1.07
CA ARG A 304 -8.95 -3.21 2.52
C ARG A 304 -10.34 -3.22 3.15
N GLU A 305 -11.27 -2.51 2.55
CA GLU A 305 -12.65 -2.39 2.99
C GLU A 305 -13.33 -3.76 3.04
N ALA A 306 -13.12 -4.61 2.02
CA ALA A 306 -13.59 -5.99 2.03
C ALA A 306 -12.96 -6.79 3.18
N GLN A 307 -11.63 -6.73 3.35
CA GLN A 307 -10.94 -7.47 4.41
C GLN A 307 -11.35 -7.07 5.83
N LEU A 308 -11.69 -5.80 6.04
CA LEU A 308 -11.97 -5.24 7.37
C LEU A 308 -13.46 -4.96 7.61
N SER A 309 -14.35 -5.27 6.67
CA SER A 309 -15.79 -5.11 6.87
C SER A 309 -16.31 -6.07 7.94
N ASN A 310 -17.24 -5.58 8.75
CA ASN A 310 -18.00 -6.39 9.70
C ASN A 310 -19.30 -6.94 9.10
N ASP A 311 -19.61 -6.58 7.85
CA ASP A 311 -20.82 -7.06 7.16
C ASP A 311 -20.62 -8.50 6.66
N TRP A 312 -19.38 -8.87 6.32
CA TRP A 312 -19.04 -10.25 5.96
C TRP A 312 -19.05 -11.16 7.19
N THR A 313 -19.62 -12.34 7.02
CA THR A 313 -19.67 -13.37 8.07
C THR A 313 -18.85 -14.61 7.71
N HIS A 314 -18.60 -14.82 6.42
CA HIS A 314 -17.85 -15.96 5.90
C HIS A 314 -16.78 -15.47 4.92
N ALA A 315 -15.68 -16.21 4.83
CA ALA A 315 -14.68 -15.98 3.79
C ALA A 315 -13.84 -17.23 3.53
N CYS A 316 -13.17 -17.24 2.39
CA CYS A 316 -12.07 -18.14 2.12
C CYS A 316 -11.07 -17.49 1.18
N LEU A 317 -9.82 -17.98 1.22
CA LEU A 317 -8.73 -17.53 0.39
C LEU A 317 -8.07 -18.71 -0.27
N ALA A 318 -7.75 -18.57 -1.55
CA ALA A 318 -7.00 -19.54 -2.32
C ALA A 318 -5.82 -18.85 -3.02
N GLY A 319 -4.75 -19.59 -3.27
CA GLY A 319 -3.63 -19.08 -4.05
C GLY A 319 -2.82 -20.18 -4.73
N SER A 320 -2.37 -19.90 -5.95
CA SER A 320 -1.49 -20.77 -6.74
C SER A 320 -0.81 -19.98 -7.84
N ASP A 321 0.45 -20.32 -8.16
CA ASP A 321 1.26 -19.75 -9.23
C ASP A 321 1.36 -18.22 -9.19
N GLY A 322 1.42 -17.68 -7.97
CA GLY A 322 1.47 -16.24 -7.71
C GLY A 322 0.12 -15.52 -7.81
N PHE A 323 -0.96 -16.21 -8.16
CA PHE A 323 -2.32 -15.67 -8.09
C PHE A 323 -2.94 -15.94 -6.73
N TYR A 324 -3.63 -14.94 -6.20
CA TYR A 324 -4.31 -15.02 -4.91
C TYR A 324 -5.70 -14.42 -5.02
N VAL A 325 -6.69 -15.12 -4.47
CA VAL A 325 -8.09 -14.69 -4.43
C VAL A 325 -8.62 -14.82 -3.01
N ALA A 326 -9.30 -13.80 -2.52
CA ALA A 326 -10.17 -13.91 -1.35
C ALA A 326 -11.61 -13.67 -1.76
N ILE A 327 -12.51 -14.53 -1.29
CA ILE A 327 -13.95 -14.34 -1.44
C ILE A 327 -14.54 -14.12 -0.05
N PHE A 328 -15.36 -13.09 0.10
CA PHE A 328 -16.11 -12.76 1.30
C PHE A 328 -17.60 -12.88 1.04
N GLY A 329 -18.40 -13.31 2.02
CA GLY A 329 -19.85 -13.38 1.84
C GLY A 329 -20.68 -13.48 3.12
N TYR A 330 -21.99 -13.29 2.95
CA TYR A 330 -23.04 -13.52 3.96
C TYR A 330 -24.38 -13.91 3.30
#